data_AF-A0A8B7CUR6-F1
#
_entry.id   AF-A0A8B7CUR6-F1
#
_cell.length_a   1.000
_cell.length_b   1.000
_cell.length_c   1.000
_cell.angle_alpha   90.00
_cell.angle_beta   90.00
_cell.angle_gamma   90.00
#
_symmetry.space_group_name_H-M   'P 1'
#
loop_
_entity.id
_entity.type
_entity.pdbx_description
1 polymer ?
#
loop_
_entity_poly.entity_id
_entity_poly.type
_entity_poly.pdbx_seq_one_letter_code
_entity_poly.pdbx_strand_id
1 'polypeptide(L)'
;MLELRLVQGRLLKMVVEAMKELVTDANFDFSSSGVSLQAMDSSHVALVALLLRSEGFDHFRCDRNHSMGMNINNVSKLLRCAANDDIIILNADDDSDTITFIFESPKQDKLADFAMKLMDIQNDHLGIPEAEYQAIVKMRSLEFARICKDLSSIGDTVVISVTKEGIKFSTRGGIGSANIVCRQNTTVDKGLSG
;
A
#
# COMPACT_ATOMS: atom_id res chain seq x y z
N MET A 1 -24.14 -6.54 -2.41
CA MET A 1 -23.86 -5.09 -2.54
C MET A 1 -22.61 -4.77 -1.72
N LEU A 2 -21.74 -3.91 -2.26
CA LEU A 2 -20.54 -3.39 -1.62
C LEU A 2 -20.67 -1.88 -1.45
N GLU A 3 -20.56 -1.37 -0.22
CA GLU A 3 -20.54 0.06 0.06
C GLU A 3 -19.59 0.35 1.23
N LEU A 4 -18.50 1.07 0.95
CA LEU A 4 -17.45 1.38 1.92
C LEU A 4 -17.24 2.89 2.01
N ARG A 5 -17.17 3.46 3.22
CA ARG A 5 -16.95 4.89 3.45
C ARG A 5 -15.69 5.13 4.27
N LEU A 6 -14.70 5.77 3.65
CA LEU A 6 -13.43 6.11 4.27
C LEU A 6 -13.32 7.64 4.47
N VAL A 7 -13.55 8.10 5.71
CA VAL A 7 -13.46 9.52 6.08
C VAL A 7 -12.06 10.08 5.82
N GLN A 8 -11.03 9.31 6.11
CA GLN A 8 -9.64 9.69 5.82
C GLN A 8 -9.25 9.26 4.40
N GLY A 9 -9.93 9.80 3.37
CA GLY A 9 -9.76 9.40 1.97
C GLY A 9 -8.30 9.46 1.47
N ARG A 10 -7.50 10.39 2.00
CA ARG A 10 -6.06 10.48 1.74
C ARG A 10 -5.29 9.18 2.01
N LEU A 11 -5.71 8.36 2.96
CA LEU A 11 -5.07 7.08 3.24
C LEU A 11 -5.11 6.18 2.00
N LEU A 12 -6.26 6.05 1.36
CA LEU A 12 -6.40 5.24 0.14
C LEU A 12 -5.52 5.78 -0.99
N LYS A 13 -5.44 7.12 -1.13
CA LYS A 13 -4.53 7.76 -2.09
C LYS A 13 -3.08 7.37 -1.82
N MET A 14 -2.62 7.47 -0.58
CA MET A 14 -1.24 7.11 -0.20
C MET A 14 -0.95 5.62 -0.39
N VAL A 15 -1.90 4.76 -0.08
CA VAL A 15 -1.79 3.29 -0.25
C VAL A 15 -1.63 2.94 -1.72
N VAL A 16 -2.50 3.47 -2.60
CA VAL A 16 -2.41 3.23 -4.05
C VAL A 16 -1.12 3.81 -4.64
N GLU A 17 -0.71 5.01 -4.23
CA GLU A 17 0.55 5.60 -4.67
C GLU A 17 1.79 4.79 -4.26
N ALA A 18 1.75 4.11 -3.11
CA ALA A 18 2.86 3.28 -2.64
C ALA A 18 3.03 1.98 -3.45
N MET A 19 1.97 1.48 -4.09
CA MET A 19 1.99 0.21 -4.84
C MET A 19 2.04 0.36 -6.37
N LYS A 20 1.63 1.51 -6.92
CA LYS A 20 1.43 1.70 -8.38
C LYS A 20 2.66 1.44 -9.26
N GLU A 21 3.87 1.64 -8.72
CA GLU A 21 5.13 1.42 -9.45
C GLU A 21 5.58 -0.05 -9.39
N LEU A 22 5.00 -0.84 -8.47
CA LEU A 22 5.33 -2.24 -8.28
C LEU A 22 4.34 -3.16 -9.01
N VAL A 23 3.05 -2.78 -9.01
CA VAL A 23 1.95 -3.60 -9.53
C VAL A 23 1.08 -2.78 -10.48
N THR A 24 0.90 -3.29 -11.70
CA THR A 24 0.07 -2.63 -12.73
C THR A 24 -1.41 -2.94 -12.55
N ASP A 25 -1.74 -4.21 -12.35
CA ASP A 25 -3.09 -4.75 -12.28
C ASP A 25 -3.18 -5.70 -11.08
N ALA A 26 -4.22 -5.57 -10.25
CA ALA A 26 -4.44 -6.45 -9.10
C ALA A 26 -5.91 -6.60 -8.75
N ASN A 27 -6.25 -7.68 -8.07
CA ASN A 27 -7.55 -7.85 -7.43
C ASN A 27 -7.57 -7.14 -6.07
N PHE A 28 -8.62 -6.36 -5.85
CA PHE A 28 -9.04 -5.98 -4.51
C PHE A 28 -10.10 -6.97 -4.05
N ASP A 29 -9.78 -7.72 -3.01
CA ASP A 29 -10.67 -8.69 -2.38
C ASP A 29 -11.42 -8.03 -1.23
N PHE A 30 -12.73 -7.97 -1.35
CA PHE A 30 -13.64 -7.43 -0.36
C PHE A 30 -14.29 -8.58 0.40
N SER A 31 -14.23 -8.51 1.73
CA SER A 31 -14.87 -9.46 2.64
C SER A 31 -15.49 -8.71 3.82
N SER A 32 -16.23 -9.40 4.68
CA SER A 32 -16.74 -8.81 5.92
C SER A 32 -15.65 -8.30 6.87
N SER A 33 -14.42 -8.82 6.75
CA SER A 33 -13.27 -8.39 7.57
C SER A 33 -12.54 -7.15 7.06
N GLY A 34 -12.78 -6.75 5.80
CA GLY A 34 -12.09 -5.63 5.19
C GLY A 34 -11.75 -5.84 3.72
N VAL A 35 -10.85 -4.98 3.24
CA VAL A 35 -10.32 -4.99 1.87
C VAL A 35 -8.88 -5.50 1.91
N SER A 36 -8.58 -6.53 1.15
CA SER A 36 -7.23 -7.05 0.95
C SER A 36 -6.80 -6.96 -0.50
N LEU A 37 -5.49 -6.95 -0.72
CA LEU A 37 -4.89 -7.06 -2.04
C LEU A 37 -3.57 -7.80 -1.87
N GLN A 38 -3.35 -8.80 -2.72
CA GLN A 38 -2.06 -9.49 -2.81
C GLN A 38 -1.65 -9.56 -4.27
N ALA A 39 -0.44 -9.11 -4.57
CA ALA A 39 0.08 -9.12 -5.93
C ALA A 39 1.60 -9.21 -5.97
N MET A 40 2.12 -9.84 -7.01
CA MET A 40 3.55 -9.87 -7.32
C MET A 40 3.90 -8.79 -8.36
N ASP A 41 5.16 -8.37 -8.35
CA ASP A 41 5.70 -7.57 -9.46
C ASP A 41 5.88 -8.43 -10.72
N SER A 42 6.13 -7.78 -11.87
CA SER A 42 6.27 -8.46 -13.16
C SER A 42 7.47 -9.41 -13.25
N SER A 43 8.48 -9.28 -12.38
CA SER A 43 9.61 -10.20 -12.29
C SER A 43 9.40 -11.35 -11.30
N HIS A 44 8.27 -11.37 -10.58
CA HIS A 44 7.95 -12.36 -9.53
C HIS A 44 9.01 -12.43 -8.40
N VAL A 45 9.65 -11.30 -8.07
CA VAL A 45 10.68 -11.20 -7.02
C VAL A 45 10.12 -10.54 -5.77
N ALA A 46 9.21 -9.58 -5.91
CA ALA A 46 8.61 -8.81 -4.83
C ALA A 46 7.10 -9.06 -4.76
N LEU A 47 6.58 -9.16 -3.53
CA LEU A 47 5.17 -9.34 -3.24
C LEU A 47 4.67 -8.20 -2.36
N VAL A 48 3.54 -7.60 -2.73
CA VAL A 48 2.79 -6.68 -1.88
C VAL A 48 1.59 -7.41 -1.29
N ALA A 49 1.38 -7.24 0.01
CA ALA A 49 0.19 -7.70 0.73
C ALA A 49 -0.37 -6.52 1.52
N LEU A 50 -1.61 -6.13 1.20
CA LEU A 50 -2.35 -5.04 1.82
C LEU A 50 -3.55 -5.58 2.57
N LEU A 51 -3.84 -4.97 3.73
CA LEU A 51 -5.08 -5.18 4.47
C LEU A 51 -5.58 -3.86 5.05
N LEU A 52 -6.78 -3.44 4.62
CA LEU A 52 -7.57 -2.37 5.21
C LEU A 52 -8.73 -3.01 5.97
N ARG A 53 -8.64 -3.06 7.29
CA ARG A 53 -9.68 -3.71 8.11
C ARG A 53 -10.98 -2.91 8.12
N SER A 54 -12.11 -3.60 8.23
CA SER A 54 -13.44 -2.99 8.20
C SER A 54 -13.66 -1.97 9.33
N GLU A 55 -13.01 -2.12 10.49
CA GLU A 55 -13.11 -1.15 11.60
C GLU A 55 -12.45 0.20 11.31
N GLY A 56 -11.62 0.29 10.26
CA GLY A 56 -11.02 1.54 9.81
C GLY A 56 -11.95 2.42 8.97
N PHE A 57 -13.15 1.94 8.64
CA PHE A 57 -14.14 2.64 7.82
C PHE A 57 -15.28 3.15 8.69
N ASP A 58 -15.84 4.30 8.32
CA ASP A 58 -17.01 4.89 8.99
C ASP A 58 -18.29 4.11 8.67
N HIS A 59 -18.37 3.62 7.44
CA HIS A 59 -19.38 2.67 7.00
C HIS A 59 -18.70 1.56 6.21
N PHE A 60 -19.04 0.31 6.52
CA PHE A 60 -18.52 -0.86 5.81
C PHE A 60 -19.64 -1.88 5.63
N ARG A 61 -20.12 -2.01 4.40
CA ARG A 61 -21.10 -3.02 4.01
C ARG A 61 -20.54 -3.85 2.86
N CYS A 62 -20.46 -5.15 3.07
CA CYS A 62 -19.97 -6.13 2.10
C CYS A 62 -20.84 -7.37 2.25
N ASP A 63 -21.92 -7.46 1.48
CA ASP A 63 -22.94 -8.51 1.65
C ASP A 63 -22.41 -9.89 1.21
N ARG A 64 -21.45 -9.91 0.29
CA ARG A 64 -20.80 -11.10 -0.25
C ARG A 64 -19.32 -10.81 -0.50
N ASN A 65 -18.51 -11.86 -0.60
CA ASN A 65 -17.12 -11.66 -0.99
C ASN A 65 -17.05 -11.25 -2.47
N HIS A 66 -16.30 -10.20 -2.75
CA HIS A 66 -16.05 -9.73 -4.13
C HIS A 66 -14.55 -9.71 -4.41
N SER A 67 -14.15 -10.10 -5.60
CA SER A 67 -12.79 -9.90 -6.12
C SER A 67 -12.91 -8.99 -7.32
N MET A 68 -12.39 -7.77 -7.21
CA MET A 68 -12.51 -6.76 -8.27
C MET A 68 -11.14 -6.43 -8.84
N GLY A 69 -10.90 -6.88 -10.07
CA GLY A 69 -9.66 -6.62 -10.79
C GLY A 69 -9.61 -5.19 -11.30
N MET A 70 -8.56 -4.46 -10.92
CA MET A 70 -8.39 -3.05 -11.28
C MET A 70 -6.98 -2.75 -11.73
N ASN A 71 -6.86 -1.86 -12.70
CA ASN A 71 -5.58 -1.26 -13.05
C ASN A 71 -5.21 -0.18 -12.02
N ILE A 72 -4.13 -0.42 -11.28
CA ILE A 72 -3.69 0.43 -10.15
C ILE A 72 -3.34 1.84 -10.63
N ASN A 73 -2.80 1.99 -11.84
CA ASN A 73 -2.50 3.29 -12.43
C ASN A 73 -3.77 4.09 -12.73
N ASN A 74 -4.85 3.44 -13.16
CA ASN A 74 -6.15 4.08 -13.36
C ASN A 74 -6.79 4.45 -12.02
N VAL A 75 -6.68 3.59 -11.00
CA VAL A 75 -7.16 3.91 -9.64
C VAL A 75 -6.42 5.13 -9.10
N SER A 76 -5.08 5.19 -9.24
CA SER A 76 -4.27 6.37 -8.89
C SER A 76 -4.72 7.64 -9.62
N LYS A 77 -5.05 7.55 -10.92
CA LYS A 77 -5.55 8.71 -11.68
C LYS A 77 -6.90 9.21 -11.17
N LEU A 78 -7.85 8.32 -10.88
CA LEU A 78 -9.15 8.71 -10.30
C LEU A 78 -8.98 9.32 -8.91
N LEU A 79 -8.18 8.69 -8.05
CA LEU A 79 -7.92 9.15 -6.69
C LEU A 79 -7.25 10.53 -6.64
N ARG A 80 -6.58 10.97 -7.71
CA ARG A 80 -6.05 12.34 -7.83
C ARG A 80 -7.14 13.41 -7.97
N CYS A 81 -8.35 13.05 -8.40
CA CYS A 81 -9.48 13.97 -8.49
C CYS A 81 -10.10 14.28 -7.11
N ALA A 82 -9.87 13.43 -6.11
CA ALA A 82 -10.26 13.68 -4.72
C ALA A 82 -9.30 14.72 -4.07
N ALA A 83 -9.83 15.64 -3.27
CA ALA A 83 -9.04 16.45 -2.37
C ALA A 83 -8.36 15.57 -1.28
N ASN A 84 -7.50 16.17 -0.47
CA ASN A 84 -6.80 15.43 0.60
C ASN A 84 -7.66 15.24 1.86
N ASP A 85 -8.71 16.04 1.99
CA ASP A 85 -9.70 16.01 3.06
C ASP A 85 -11.03 15.38 2.62
N ASP A 86 -11.18 15.07 1.32
CA ASP A 86 -12.38 14.39 0.82
C ASP A 86 -12.58 13.02 1.45
N ILE A 87 -13.84 12.71 1.71
CA ILE A 87 -14.31 11.39 2.08
C ILE A 87 -14.44 10.56 0.81
N ILE A 88 -13.92 9.33 0.82
CA ILE A 88 -13.98 8.44 -0.33
C ILE A 88 -14.96 7.32 -0.04
N ILE A 89 -15.93 7.13 -0.92
CA ILE A 89 -16.89 6.03 -0.88
C ILE A 89 -16.62 5.12 -2.08
N LEU A 90 -16.58 3.81 -1.83
CA LEU A 90 -16.51 2.78 -2.86
C LEU A 90 -17.85 2.07 -2.91
N ASN A 91 -18.46 2.00 -4.09
CA ASN A 91 -19.76 1.35 -4.27
C ASN A 91 -19.77 0.43 -5.51
N ALA A 92 -20.36 -0.75 -5.36
CA ALA A 92 -20.58 -1.70 -6.45
C ALA A 92 -21.74 -2.67 -6.13
N ASP A 93 -22.52 -2.99 -7.15
CA ASP A 93 -23.55 -4.04 -7.10
C ASP A 93 -22.93 -5.43 -7.30
N ASP A 94 -23.67 -6.49 -6.92
CA ASP A 94 -23.13 -7.85 -6.85
C ASP A 94 -22.59 -8.41 -8.18
N ASP A 95 -23.20 -8.00 -9.30
CA ASP A 95 -22.88 -8.46 -10.66
C ASP A 95 -22.44 -7.29 -11.57
N SER A 96 -21.91 -6.21 -10.98
CA SER A 96 -21.48 -5.03 -11.72
C SER A 96 -20.16 -5.26 -12.46
N ASP A 97 -20.07 -4.82 -13.72
CA ASP A 97 -18.82 -4.72 -14.48
C ASP A 97 -18.03 -3.44 -14.14
N THR A 98 -18.53 -2.65 -13.20
CA THR A 98 -17.94 -1.39 -12.76
C THR A 98 -17.91 -1.24 -11.24
N ILE A 99 -16.91 -0.51 -10.76
CA ILE A 99 -16.89 0.05 -9.40
C ILE A 99 -17.03 1.57 -9.48
N THR A 100 -17.79 2.16 -8.56
CA THR A 100 -17.96 3.61 -8.47
C THR A 100 -17.18 4.16 -7.28
N PHE A 101 -16.34 5.16 -7.56
CA PHE A 101 -15.67 5.99 -6.58
C PHE A 101 -16.45 7.29 -6.41
N ILE A 102 -16.88 7.60 -5.19
CA ILE A 102 -17.56 8.85 -4.86
C ILE A 102 -16.66 9.64 -3.92
N PHE A 103 -16.39 10.89 -4.29
CA PHE A 103 -15.61 11.83 -3.49
C PHE A 103 -16.54 12.90 -2.94
N GLU A 104 -16.67 12.95 -1.62
CA GLU A 104 -17.54 13.87 -0.89
C GLU A 104 -16.68 14.86 -0.11
N SER A 105 -16.88 16.15 -0.39
CA SER A 105 -16.29 17.22 0.43
C SER A 105 -16.80 17.13 1.87
N PRO A 106 -15.96 17.35 2.90
CA PRO A 106 -16.41 17.36 4.29
C PRO A 106 -17.53 18.36 4.58
N LYS A 107 -17.66 19.42 3.77
CA LYS A 107 -18.72 20.42 3.87
C LYS A 107 -20.01 20.03 3.15
N GLN A 108 -20.01 18.89 2.45
CA GLN A 108 -21.12 18.35 1.65
C GLN A 108 -21.61 19.30 0.54
N ASP A 109 -20.79 20.25 0.14
CA ASP A 109 -21.06 21.22 -0.93
C ASP A 109 -20.64 20.72 -2.32
N LYS A 110 -19.87 19.62 -2.36
CA LYS A 110 -19.41 18.97 -3.58
C LYS A 110 -19.44 17.45 -3.42
N LEU A 111 -20.01 16.78 -4.41
CA LEU A 111 -19.98 15.34 -4.60
C LEU A 111 -19.57 15.05 -6.04
N ALA A 112 -18.63 14.14 -6.24
CA ALA A 112 -18.17 13.73 -7.56
C ALA A 112 -18.10 12.21 -7.65
N ASP A 113 -18.77 11.64 -8.66
CA ASP A 113 -18.88 10.22 -8.93
C ASP A 113 -18.05 9.81 -10.17
N PHE A 114 -17.30 8.72 -10.03
CA PHE A 114 -16.46 8.17 -11.09
C PHE A 114 -16.63 6.65 -11.17
N ALA A 115 -17.23 6.18 -12.26
CA ALA A 115 -17.34 4.75 -12.54
C ALA A 115 -16.10 4.25 -13.31
N MET A 116 -15.49 3.16 -12.84
CA MET A 116 -14.38 2.47 -13.49
C MET A 116 -14.81 1.07 -13.89
N LYS A 117 -14.48 0.64 -15.11
CA LYS A 117 -14.64 -0.75 -15.54
C LYS A 117 -13.65 -1.68 -14.84
N LEU A 118 -14.16 -2.80 -14.39
CA LEU A 118 -13.38 -3.88 -13.80
C LEU A 118 -12.71 -4.73 -14.89
N MET A 119 -11.71 -5.49 -14.49
CA MET A 119 -11.00 -6.44 -15.34
C MET A 119 -11.04 -7.83 -14.73
N ASP A 120 -11.05 -8.84 -15.59
CA ASP A 120 -10.88 -10.23 -15.16
C ASP A 120 -9.38 -10.50 -14.94
N ILE A 121 -8.98 -10.58 -13.67
CA ILE A 121 -7.61 -10.90 -13.27
C ILE A 121 -7.62 -12.25 -12.54
N GLN A 122 -6.78 -13.18 -12.98
CA GLN A 122 -6.62 -14.46 -12.30
C GLN A 122 -6.08 -14.25 -10.89
N ASN A 123 -6.77 -14.82 -9.90
CA ASN A 123 -6.46 -14.60 -8.50
C ASN A 123 -5.51 -15.69 -7.99
N ASP A 124 -4.22 -15.37 -7.91
CA ASP A 124 -3.18 -16.28 -7.41
C ASP A 124 -2.77 -15.88 -6.00
N HIS A 125 -3.58 -16.29 -5.01
CA HIS A 125 -3.23 -16.08 -3.62
C HIS A 125 -2.10 -17.01 -3.18
N LEU A 126 -1.05 -16.41 -2.65
CA LEU A 126 0.09 -17.11 -2.08
C LEU A 126 -0.06 -17.18 -0.56
N GLY A 127 -0.03 -18.40 -0.03
CA GLY A 127 0.04 -18.62 1.41
C GLY A 127 1.38 -18.13 1.95
N ILE A 128 1.36 -17.07 2.77
CA ILE A 128 2.56 -16.55 3.44
C ILE A 128 2.73 -17.35 4.74
N PRO A 129 3.80 -18.15 4.89
CA PRO A 129 4.02 -18.91 6.11
C PRO A 129 4.43 -17.98 7.25
N GLU A 130 4.03 -18.30 8.47
CA GLU A 130 4.59 -17.68 9.66
C GLU A 130 6.06 -18.12 9.80
N ALA A 131 6.96 -17.13 9.88
CA ALA A 131 8.39 -17.36 10.00
C ALA A 131 8.97 -16.57 11.18
N GLU A 132 9.87 -17.20 11.93
CA GLU A 132 10.66 -16.51 12.94
C GLU A 132 11.81 -15.74 12.28
N TYR A 133 11.81 -14.41 12.42
CA TYR A 133 12.86 -13.56 11.88
C TYR A 133 14.06 -13.50 12.83
N GLN A 134 15.27 -13.69 12.30
CA GLN A 134 16.52 -13.59 13.06
C GLN A 134 16.80 -12.19 13.62
N ALA A 135 16.27 -11.15 12.97
CA ALA A 135 16.39 -9.76 13.38
C ALA A 135 15.18 -8.94 12.91
N ILE A 136 14.70 -8.04 13.76
CA ILE A 136 13.67 -7.06 13.44
C ILE A 136 14.22 -5.67 13.77
N VAL A 137 14.23 -4.77 12.77
CA VAL A 137 14.75 -3.40 12.93
C VAL A 137 13.65 -2.40 12.66
N LYS A 138 13.33 -1.59 13.68
CA LYS A 138 12.37 -0.48 13.57
C LYS A 138 13.15 0.82 13.42
N MET A 139 12.89 1.56 12.34
CA MET A 139 13.54 2.85 12.07
C MET A 139 12.57 3.84 11.42
N ARG A 140 12.96 5.12 11.35
CA ARG A 140 12.14 6.13 10.66
C ARG A 140 12.08 5.81 9.16
N SER A 141 10.88 5.75 8.59
CA SER A 141 10.68 5.48 7.16
C SER A 141 11.44 6.46 6.25
N LEU A 142 11.48 7.75 6.63
CA LEU A 142 12.25 8.77 5.91
C LEU A 142 13.76 8.51 5.92
N GLU A 143 14.29 7.91 6.98
CA GLU A 143 15.71 7.55 7.07
C GLU A 143 15.99 6.37 6.13
N PHE A 144 15.16 5.33 6.20
CA PHE A 144 15.30 4.16 5.33
C PHE A 144 15.20 4.54 3.84
N ALA A 145 14.24 5.40 3.47
CA ALA A 145 14.09 5.90 2.11
C ALA A 145 15.33 6.67 1.63
N ARG A 146 15.93 7.50 2.50
CA ARG A 146 17.18 8.22 2.20
C ARG A 146 18.34 7.24 1.99
N ILE A 147 18.50 6.27 2.89
CA ILE A 147 19.54 5.23 2.78
C ILE A 147 19.43 4.51 1.42
N CYS A 148 18.24 4.06 1.03
CA CYS A 148 18.05 3.40 -0.26
C CYS A 148 18.43 4.30 -1.44
N LYS A 149 18.01 5.57 -1.42
CA LYS A 149 18.32 6.55 -2.47
C LYS A 149 19.82 6.87 -2.57
N ASP A 150 20.48 7.04 -1.43
CA ASP A 150 21.90 7.36 -1.39
C ASP A 150 22.73 6.18 -1.92
N LEU A 151 22.39 4.95 -1.50
CA LEU A 151 23.09 3.74 -1.95
C LEU A 151 22.82 3.41 -3.43
N SER A 152 21.62 3.64 -3.94
CA SER A 152 21.29 3.40 -5.35
C SER A 152 22.07 4.30 -6.31
N SER A 153 22.61 5.43 -5.83
CA SER A 153 23.50 6.28 -6.63
C SER A 153 24.91 5.71 -6.83
N ILE A 154 25.27 4.67 -6.05
CA ILE A 154 26.63 4.10 -6.00
C ILE A 154 26.67 2.70 -6.60
N GLY A 155 25.65 1.86 -6.34
CA GLY A 155 25.57 0.51 -6.90
C GLY A 155 24.18 -0.10 -6.76
N ASP A 156 23.94 -1.16 -7.55
CA ASP A 156 22.61 -1.73 -7.76
C ASP A 156 22.21 -2.77 -6.70
N THR A 157 23.13 -3.18 -5.82
CA THR A 157 22.89 -4.21 -4.81
C THR A 157 23.26 -3.71 -3.42
N VAL A 158 22.33 -3.85 -2.47
CA VAL A 158 22.56 -3.55 -1.06
C VAL A 158 22.73 -4.83 -0.24
N VAL A 159 23.80 -4.89 0.55
CA VAL A 159 24.02 -5.90 1.59
C VAL A 159 23.53 -5.31 2.91
N ILE A 160 22.53 -5.96 3.52
CA ILE A 160 21.99 -5.60 4.83
C ILE A 160 22.51 -6.61 5.85
N SER A 161 23.17 -6.12 6.90
CA SER A 161 23.71 -6.95 7.98
C SER A 161 23.33 -6.39 9.33
N VAL A 162 22.94 -7.26 10.26
CA VAL A 162 22.58 -6.89 11.63
C VAL A 162 23.55 -7.57 12.59
N THR A 163 24.18 -6.79 13.45
CA THR A 163 25.09 -7.28 14.50
C THR A 163 24.78 -6.59 15.83
N LYS A 164 25.54 -6.91 16.87
CA LYS A 164 25.47 -6.21 18.17
C LYS A 164 25.79 -4.71 18.06
N GLU A 165 26.48 -4.28 17.01
CA GLU A 165 26.83 -2.86 16.80
C GLU A 165 25.70 -2.06 16.14
N GLY A 166 24.72 -2.72 15.53
CA GLY A 166 23.60 -2.11 14.83
C GLY A 166 23.28 -2.76 13.48
N ILE A 167 22.47 -2.06 12.68
CA ILE A 167 22.21 -2.43 11.28
C ILE A 167 23.18 -1.70 10.36
N LYS A 168 23.73 -2.41 9.38
CA LYS A 168 24.65 -1.89 8.37
C LYS A 168 24.11 -2.16 6.97
N PHE A 169 24.10 -1.12 6.15
CA PHE A 169 23.78 -1.15 4.73
C PHE A 169 25.04 -0.87 3.91
N SER A 170 25.36 -1.75 2.96
CA SER A 170 26.57 -1.64 2.15
C SER A 170 26.28 -1.84 0.67
N THR A 171 26.92 -1.06 -0.20
CA THR A 171 26.87 -1.25 -1.66
C THR A 171 28.27 -1.05 -2.26
N ARG A 172 28.50 -1.62 -3.44
CA ARG A 172 29.70 -1.43 -4.26
C ARG A 172 29.27 -1.30 -5.71
N GLY A 173 29.80 -0.31 -6.41
CA GLY A 173 29.61 -0.13 -7.84
C GLY A 173 30.80 0.57 -8.49
N GLY A 174 30.60 1.09 -9.70
CA GLY A 174 31.69 1.58 -10.56
C GLY A 174 32.47 2.75 -9.97
N ILE A 175 31.81 3.63 -9.21
CA ILE A 175 32.43 4.83 -8.61
C ILE A 175 33.04 4.58 -7.22
N GLY A 176 32.79 3.42 -6.61
CA GLY A 176 33.31 3.10 -5.28
C GLY A 176 32.38 2.23 -4.44
N SER A 177 32.46 2.39 -3.12
CA SER A 177 31.64 1.64 -2.15
C SER A 177 31.13 2.56 -1.05
N ALA A 178 29.93 2.28 -0.53
CA ALA A 178 29.37 2.98 0.62
C ALA A 178 28.99 2.02 1.74
N ASN A 179 29.05 2.52 2.96
CA ASN A 179 28.67 1.83 4.19
C ASN A 179 27.92 2.81 5.10
N ILE A 180 26.69 2.48 5.48
CA ILE A 180 25.88 3.25 6.42
C ILE A 180 25.55 2.35 7.61
N VAL A 181 25.86 2.81 8.83
CA VAL A 181 25.62 2.06 10.07
C VAL A 181 24.65 2.84 10.96
N CYS A 182 23.52 2.24 11.29
CA CYS A 182 22.56 2.78 12.24
C CYS A 182 22.65 2.00 13.55
N ARG A 183 23.02 2.68 14.63
CA ARG A 183 23.01 2.12 15.99
C ARG A 183 21.62 2.22 16.60
N GLN A 184 21.34 1.34 17.56
CA GLN A 184 20.09 1.38 18.32
C GLN A 184 19.91 2.74 19.01
N ASN A 185 18.72 3.32 18.89
CA ASN A 185 18.32 4.53 19.59
C ASN A 185 16.87 4.40 20.05
N THR A 186 16.48 5.17 21.08
CA THR A 186 15.12 5.14 21.67
C THR A 186 14.16 6.12 20.99
N THR A 187 14.60 6.83 19.96
CA THR A 187 13.84 7.92 19.34
C THR A 187 12.61 7.43 18.56
N VAL A 188 12.63 6.17 18.12
CA VAL A 188 11.59 5.55 17.28
C VAL A 188 10.38 5.06 18.10
N ASP A 189 10.51 4.93 19.42
CA ASP A 189 9.44 4.41 20.30
C ASP A 189 8.43 5.46 20.74
N LYS A 190 8.69 6.76 20.52
CA LYS A 190 7.80 7.85 20.96
C LYS A 190 6.62 8.15 20.02
N GLY A 191 6.43 7.36 18.94
CA GLY A 191 5.55 7.73 17.82
C GLY A 191 4.25 6.93 17.64
N LEU A 192 3.85 6.07 18.59
CA LEU A 192 2.64 5.24 18.45
C LEU A 192 1.61 5.42 19.58
N SER A 193 1.73 6.49 20.38
CA SER A 193 0.68 6.90 21.32
C SER A 193 -0.03 8.13 20.77
N GLY A 194 -1.12 7.91 20.03
CA GLY A 194 -1.99 8.95 19.48
C GLY A 194 -3.23 8.32 18.88
#